data_AF-A0A931U5X7-F1
#
_entry.id   AF-A0A931U5X7-F1
#
_cell.length_a   1.000
_cell.length_b   1.000
_cell.length_c   1.000
_cell.angle_alpha   90.00
_cell.angle_beta   90.00
_cell.angle_gamma   90.00
#
_symmetry.space_group_name_H-M   'P 1'
#
loop_
_entity.id
_entity.type
_entity.pdbx_description
1 polymer ?
#
loop_
_entity_poly.entity_id
_entity_poly.type
_entity_poly.pdbx_seq_one_letter_code
_entity_poly.pdbx_strand_id
1 'polypeptide(L)'
;MAPISYPRVNIYLGEPGLREAIQVAAARQGMTISAYCLEAIRCMADEGLLPAGEADRLAAATALDRLRRQIGPIGVPVRRLVAEGRRR
;
A
#
# COMPACT_ATOMS: atom_id res chain seq x y z
N MET A 1 -2.67 -18.61 24.22
CA MET A 1 -2.86 -17.48 23.29
C MET A 1 -1.59 -16.66 23.28
N ALA A 2 -0.91 -16.55 22.14
CA ALA A 2 0.22 -15.65 22.01
C ALA A 2 -0.27 -14.18 22.04
N PRO A 3 0.47 -13.24 22.64
CA PRO A 3 0.09 -11.83 22.63
C PRO A 3 0.08 -11.32 21.19
N ILE A 4 -1.03 -10.69 20.79
CA ILE A 4 -1.12 -9.99 19.50
C ILE A 4 -0.21 -8.76 19.61
N SER A 5 0.96 -8.84 18.99
CA SER A 5 1.88 -7.70 18.89
C SER A 5 1.49 -6.87 17.68
N TYR A 6 1.01 -5.65 17.93
CA TYR A 6 0.80 -4.68 16.86
C TYR A 6 2.12 -3.98 16.56
N PRO A 7 2.62 -4.02 15.31
CA PRO A 7 3.82 -3.30 14.95
C PRO A 7 3.61 -1.79 15.18
N ARG A 8 4.46 -1.19 16.02
CA ARG A 8 4.42 0.26 16.28
C ARG A 8 5.14 0.98 15.14
N VAL A 9 4.50 2.01 14.62
CA VAL A 9 5.07 2.89 13.59
C VAL A 9 5.29 4.27 14.21
N ASN A 10 6.52 4.77 14.13
CA ASN A 10 6.86 6.14 14.49
C ASN A 10 7.03 6.95 13.20
N ILE A 11 6.27 8.04 13.07
CA ILE A 11 6.32 8.92 11.89
C ILE A 11 7.04 10.21 12.28
N TYR A 12 8.13 10.51 11.58
CA TYR A 12 8.86 11.76 11.73
C TYR A 12 8.36 12.76 10.67
N LEU A 13 7.84 13.90 11.14
CA LEU A 13 7.40 14.99 10.28
C LEU A 13 8.59 15.94 10.09
N GLY A 14 9.18 15.95 8.89
CA GLY A 14 10.38 16.73 8.59
C GLY A 14 10.16 18.24 8.49
N GLU A 15 8.94 18.67 8.18
CA GLU A 15 8.60 20.09 8.07
C GLU A 15 7.96 20.64 9.36
N PRO A 16 8.44 21.78 9.88
CA PRO A 16 7.92 22.37 11.12
C PRO A 16 6.41 22.65 11.09
N GLY A 17 5.89 23.14 9.96
CA GLY A 17 4.47 23.50 9.80
C GLY A 17 3.53 22.29 9.58
N LEU A 18 4.07 21.14 9.19
CA LEU A 18 3.26 19.98 8.83
C LEU A 18 2.57 19.38 10.06
N ARG A 19 3.24 19.39 11.22
CA ARG A 19 2.65 18.91 12.48
C ARG A 19 1.44 19.74 12.89
N GLU A 20 1.52 21.06 12.78
CA GLU A 20 0.42 21.96 13.11
C GLU A 20 -0.75 21.78 12.15
N ALA A 21 -0.49 21.68 10.85
CA ALA A 21 -1.51 21.41 9.85
C ALA A 21 -2.27 20.09 10.13
N ILE A 22 -1.53 19.02 10.44
CA ILE A 22 -2.12 17.72 10.81
C ILE A 22 -2.93 17.84 12.12
N GLN A 23 -2.42 18.56 13.12
CA GLN A 23 -3.12 18.76 14.38
C GLN A 23 -4.45 19.49 14.18
N VAL A 24 -4.47 20.56 13.38
CA VAL A 24 -5.69 21.31 13.06
C VAL A 24 -6.67 20.43 12.27
N ALA A 25 -6.19 19.66 11.30
CA ALA A 25 -7.03 18.77 10.52
C ALA A 25 -7.66 17.65 11.37
N ALA A 26 -6.86 17.03 12.25
CA ALA A 26 -7.32 16.01 13.19
C ALA A 26 -8.39 16.58 14.15
N ALA A 27 -8.14 17.77 14.70
CA ALA A 27 -9.09 18.45 15.58
C ALA A 27 -10.42 18.78 14.89
N ARG A 28 -10.39 19.21 13.62
CA ARG A 28 -11.59 19.46 12.81
C ARG A 28 -12.43 18.20 12.61
N GLN A 29 -11.82 17.01 12.64
CA GLN A 29 -12.50 15.73 12.53
C GLN A 29 -12.78 15.06 13.88
N GLY A 30 -12.45 15.71 15.01
CA GLY A 30 -12.62 15.14 16.35
C GLY A 30 -11.70 13.94 16.61
N MET A 31 -10.56 13.84 15.92
CA MET A 31 -9.64 12.71 15.98
C MET A 31 -8.32 13.10 16.67
N THR A 32 -7.62 12.09 17.18
CA THR A 32 -6.21 12.25 17.58
C THR A 32 -5.31 12.31 16.34
N ILE A 33 -4.13 12.91 16.46
CA ILE A 33 -3.14 12.96 15.36
C ILE A 33 -2.83 11.55 14.84
N SER A 34 -2.63 10.57 15.74
CA SER A 34 -2.32 9.19 15.35
C SER A 34 -3.47 8.52 14.59
N ALA A 35 -4.72 8.74 15.03
CA ALA A 35 -5.90 8.22 14.35
C ALA A 35 -6.05 8.86 12.96
N TYR A 36 -5.88 10.17 12.87
CA TYR A 36 -5.93 10.89 11.60
C TYR A 36 -4.87 10.41 10.60
N CYS A 37 -3.61 10.23 11.04
CA CYS A 37 -2.56 9.70 10.19
C CYS A 37 -2.85 8.25 9.75
N LEU A 38 -3.40 7.41 10.63
CA LEU A 38 -3.76 6.04 10.29
C LEU A 38 -4.87 5.99 9.23
N GLU A 39 -5.92 6.81 9.37
CA GLU A 39 -7.01 6.89 8.40
C GLU A 39 -6.51 7.42 7.05
N ALA A 40 -5.63 8.43 7.05
CA ALA A 40 -5.01 8.92 5.82
C ALA A 40 -4.21 7.81 5.10
N ILE A 41 -3.44 7.01 5.83
CA ILE A 41 -2.70 5.88 5.26
C ILE A 41 -3.63 4.80 4.71
N ARG A 42 -4.76 4.52 5.39
CA ARG A 42 -5.79 3.59 4.89
C ARG A 42 -6.42 4.09 3.60
N CYS A 43 -6.80 5.36 3.54
CA CYS A 43 -7.36 5.98 2.34
C CYS A 43 -6.39 5.87 1.16
N MET A 44 -5.10 6.16 1.37
CA MET A 44 -4.07 5.96 0.34
C MET A 44 -3.92 4.49 -0.08
N ALA A 45 -4.10 3.54 0.85
CA ALA A 45 -4.06 2.12 0.54
C ALA A 45 -5.24 1.71 -0.35
N ASP A 46 -6.44 2.17 0.00
CA ASP A 46 -7.69 1.87 -0.73
C ASP A 46 -7.69 2.52 -2.13
N GLU A 47 -7.08 3.69 -2.26
CA GLU A 47 -6.88 4.37 -3.55
C GLU A 47 -5.72 3.76 -4.37
N GLY A 48 -5.01 2.76 -3.84
CA GLY A 48 -3.90 2.11 -4.53
C GLY A 48 -2.64 2.98 -4.65
N LEU A 49 -2.53 4.03 -3.84
CA LEU A 49 -1.38 4.94 -3.80
C LEU A 49 -0.22 4.39 -2.95
N LEU A 50 -0.48 3.39 -2.11
CA LEU A 50 0.58 2.65 -1.45
C LEU A 50 1.19 1.62 -2.40
N PRO A 51 2.53 1.46 -2.40
CA PRO A 51 3.18 0.46 -3.21
C PRO A 51 2.67 -0.92 -2.80
N ALA A 52 2.03 -1.61 -3.75
CA ALA A 52 1.57 -2.98 -3.53
C ALA A 52 2.72 -3.87 -3.08
N GLY A 53 2.44 -4.71 -2.07
CA GLY A 53 3.40 -5.69 -1.58
C GLY A 53 3.90 -6.58 -2.72
N GLU A 54 5.09 -7.15 -2.55
CA GLU A 54 5.62 -8.11 -3.52
C GLU A 54 4.67 -9.29 -3.75
N ALA A 55 4.08 -9.79 -2.66
CA ALA A 55 3.08 -10.83 -2.69
C ALA A 55 1.85 -10.42 -3.51
N ASP A 56 1.38 -9.19 -3.33
CA ASP A 56 0.20 -8.66 -4.03
C ASP A 56 0.46 -8.50 -5.52
N ARG A 57 1.63 -7.98 -5.90
CA ARG A 57 2.05 -7.84 -7.30
C ARG A 57 2.18 -9.20 -8.00
N LEU A 58 2.73 -10.20 -7.31
CA LEU A 58 2.87 -11.55 -7.86
C LEU A 58 1.51 -12.25 -7.97
N ALA A 59 0.62 -12.05 -7.00
CA ALA A 59 -0.75 -12.57 -7.03
C ALA A 59 -1.54 -11.96 -8.19
N ALA A 60 -1.47 -10.63 -8.38
CA ALA A 60 -2.08 -9.93 -9.50
C ALA A 60 -1.53 -10.40 -10.86
N ALA A 61 -0.20 -10.55 -10.99
CA ALA A 61 0.42 -11.07 -12.21
C ALA A 61 -0.02 -12.51 -12.53
N THR A 62 -0.17 -13.35 -11.49
CA THR A 62 -0.66 -14.72 -11.64
C THR A 62 -2.13 -14.76 -12.07
N ALA A 63 -2.96 -13.86 -11.55
CA ALA A 63 -4.35 -13.73 -11.96
C ALA A 63 -4.46 -13.30 -13.44
N LEU A 64 -3.65 -12.31 -13.85
CA LEU A 64 -3.56 -11.89 -15.26
C LEU A 64 -3.11 -13.02 -16.19
N ASP A 65 -2.13 -13.82 -15.77
CA ASP A 65 -1.69 -14.98 -16.55
C ASP A 65 -2.80 -16.02 -16.73
N ARG A 66 -3.65 -16.23 -15.71
CA ARG A 66 -4.82 -17.13 -15.81
C ARG A 66 -5.85 -16.59 -16.80
N LEU A 67 -6.18 -15.31 -16.72
CA LEU A 67 -7.12 -14.67 -17.65
C LEU A 67 -6.59 -14.69 -19.09
N ARG A 68 -5.30 -14.42 -19.31
CA ARG A 68 -4.69 -14.49 -20.64
C ARG A 68 -4.80 -15.88 -21.25
N ARG A 69 -4.60 -16.95 -20.48
CA ARG A 69 -4.78 -18.33 -20.96
C ARG A 69 -6.20 -18.64 -21.39
N GLN A 70 -7.21 -17.99 -20.81
CA GLN A 70 -8.62 -18.15 -21.19
C GLN A 70 -8.94 -17.49 -22.53
N ILE A 71 -8.20 -16.44 -22.90
CA ILE A 71 -8.42 -15.66 -24.14
C ILE A 71 -7.65 -16.27 -25.34
N GLY A 72 -6.65 -17.13 -25.08
CA GLY A 72 -5.83 -17.81 -26.10
C GLY A 72 -4.33 -17.68 -25.78
N PRO A 73 -3.44 -18.35 -26.53
CA PRO A 73 -2.00 -18.32 -26.24
C PRO A 73 -1.40 -16.96 -26.62
N ILE A 74 -1.50 -15.99 -25.72
CA ILE A 74 -0.75 -14.73 -25.83
C ILE A 74 0.66 -15.00 -25.29
N GLY A 75 1.68 -14.64 -26.07
CA GLY A 75 3.10 -14.81 -25.74
C GLY A 75 3.51 -14.25 -24.37
N VAL A 76 4.70 -14.70 -23.92
CA VAL A 76 5.42 -14.52 -22.64
C VAL A 76 4.54 -14.20 -21.42
N PRO A 77 4.49 -15.08 -20.40
CA PRO A 77 3.73 -14.85 -19.17
C PRO A 77 4.10 -13.53 -18.48
N VAL A 78 3.10 -12.77 -18.01
CA VAL A 78 3.25 -11.49 -17.33
C VAL A 78 4.09 -11.63 -16.07
N ARG A 79 3.97 -12.74 -15.33
CA ARG A 79 4.84 -13.03 -14.18
C ARG A 79 6.32 -13.05 -14.52
N ARG A 80 6.69 -13.47 -15.74
CA ARG A 80 8.10 -13.45 -16.18
C ARG A 80 8.57 -12.03 -16.45
N LEU A 81 7.73 -11.20 -17.05
CA LEU A 81 8.04 -9.78 -17.28
C LEU A 81 8.21 -9.01 -15.96
N VAL A 82 7.35 -9.26 -14.97
CA VAL A 82 7.46 -8.67 -13.62
C VAL A 82 8.75 -9.12 -12.92
N ALA A 83 9.11 -10.39 -13.03
CA ALA A 83 10.36 -10.91 -12.47
C ALA A 83 11.61 -10.37 -13.18
N GLU A 84 11.51 -10.06 -14.48
CA GLU A 84 12.60 -9.50 -15.27
C GLU A 84 12.81 -8.01 -15.02
N GLY A 85 11.73 -7.22 -14.92
CA GLY A 85 11.78 -5.80 -14.55
C GLY A 85 12.33 -5.55 -13.13
N ARG A 86 12.38 -6.58 -12.27
CA ARG A 86 13.04 -6.53 -10.95
C ARG A 86 14.57 -6.64 -10.99
N ARG A 87 15.16 -7.11 -12.10
CA ARG A 87 16.61 -7.33 -12.24
C ARG A 87 17.37 -6.17 -12.91
N ARG A 88 16.66 -5.09 -13.24
CA ARG A 88 17.22 -3.81 -13.68
C ARG A 88 16.99 -2.77 -12.60
#